data_AF-A0A2D6KTN7-F1
#
_entry.id   AF-A0A2D6KTN7-F1
#
_cell.length_a   1.000
_cell.length_b   1.000
_cell.length_c   1.000
_cell.angle_alpha   90.00
_cell.angle_beta   90.00
_cell.angle_gamma   90.00
#
_symmetry.space_group_name_H-M   'P 1'
#
loop_
_entity.id
_entity.type
_entity.pdbx_description
1 polymer ?
#
loop_
_entity_poly.entity_id
_entity_poly.type
_entity_poly.pdbx_seq_one_letter_code
_entity_poly.pdbx_strand_id
1 'polypeptide(L)' 'MVKKWIQKAVNKPGTLHKQLGIPEEKKIPFALLNKIIAAKAGDIIVNPTKVGKRRIKVTRLLERRAILARNLKKIRK' A
#
# COMPACT_ATOMS: atom_id res chain seq x y z
N MET A 1 -20.69 -4.52 -5.82
CA MET A 1 -19.99 -3.33 -5.24
C MET A 1 -18.46 -3.33 -5.38
N VAL A 2 -17.79 -4.48 -5.54
CA VAL A 2 -16.30 -4.58 -5.61
C VAL A 2 -15.69 -3.83 -6.81
N LYS A 3 -16.32 -3.86 -7.99
CA LYS A 3 -15.79 -3.24 -9.23
C LYS A 3 -15.50 -1.72 -9.11
N LYS A 4 -16.37 -0.96 -8.44
CA LYS A 4 -16.31 0.52 -8.45
C LYS A 4 -15.13 1.08 -7.65
N TRP A 5 -14.71 0.44 -6.55
CA TRP A 5 -13.62 0.98 -5.72
C TRP A 5 -12.23 0.67 -6.30
N ILE A 6 -12.08 -0.48 -6.97
CA ILE A 6 -10.84 -0.86 -7.67
C ILE A 6 -10.58 0.11 -8.83
N GLN A 7 -11.59 0.38 -9.67
CA GLN A 7 -11.50 1.38 -10.74
C GLN A 7 -11.06 2.76 -10.21
N LYS A 8 -11.67 3.22 -9.10
CA LYS A 8 -11.27 4.48 -8.45
C LYS A 8 -9.82 4.48 -7.94
N ALA A 9 -9.28 3.32 -7.55
CA ALA A 9 -7.89 3.20 -7.09
C ALA A 9 -6.89 3.12 -8.26
N VAL A 10 -7.26 2.45 -9.36
CA VAL A 10 -6.45 2.37 -10.59
C VAL A 10 -6.34 3.73 -11.27
N ASN A 11 -7.42 4.52 -11.31
CA ASN A 11 -7.44 5.86 -11.92
C ASN A 11 -6.53 6.89 -11.23
N LYS A 12 -5.91 6.56 -10.09
CA LYS A 12 -5.00 7.45 -9.35
C LYS A 12 -3.63 6.77 -9.14
N PRO A 13 -2.82 6.62 -10.19
CA PRO A 13 -1.46 6.09 -10.08
C PRO A 13 -0.62 6.93 -9.10
N GLY A 14 0.37 6.32 -8.44
CA GLY A 14 1.27 7.02 -7.51
C GLY A 14 0.69 7.36 -6.14
N THR A 15 -0.63 7.23 -5.92
CA THR A 15 -1.24 7.62 -4.63
C THR A 15 -0.70 6.81 -3.44
N LEU A 16 -0.45 5.50 -3.63
CA LEU A 16 0.10 4.66 -2.58
C LEU A 16 1.55 5.02 -2.27
N HIS A 17 2.34 5.36 -3.28
CA HIS A 17 3.71 5.86 -3.14
C HIS A 17 3.77 7.13 -2.30
N LYS A 18 2.95 8.14 -2.65
CA LYS A 18 2.82 9.38 -1.88
C LYS A 18 2.40 9.13 -0.43
N GLN A 19 1.45 8.21 -0.22
CA GLN A 19 0.94 7.89 1.12
C GLN A 19 2.03 7.24 2.00
N LEU A 20 2.85 6.37 1.42
CA LEU A 20 3.98 5.69 2.08
C LEU A 20 5.26 6.54 2.12
N GLY A 21 5.30 7.68 1.42
CA GLY A 21 6.50 8.50 1.26
C GLY A 21 7.60 7.82 0.43
N ILE A 22 7.22 6.92 -0.47
CA ILE A 22 8.15 6.19 -1.35
C ILE A 22 8.17 6.91 -2.70
N PRO A 23 9.33 7.22 -3.28
CA PRO A 23 9.42 7.77 -4.64
C PRO A 23 8.75 6.84 -5.66
N GLU A 24 8.01 7.38 -6.63
CA GLU A 24 7.25 6.59 -7.62
C GLU A 24 8.14 5.67 -8.46
N GLU A 25 9.39 6.10 -8.72
CA GLU A 25 10.45 5.33 -9.37
C GLU A 25 10.85 4.07 -8.59
N LYS A 26 10.67 4.07 -7.27
CA LYS A 26 11.04 2.94 -6.41
C LYS A 26 9.89 1.95 -6.31
N LYS A 27 10.23 0.66 -6.45
CA LYS A 27 9.29 -0.44 -6.24
C LYS A 27 8.90 -0.51 -4.77
N ILE A 28 7.58 -0.57 -4.50
CA ILE A 28 7.09 -0.79 -3.14
C ILE A 28 7.44 -2.23 -2.70
N PRO A 29 8.16 -2.43 -1.58
CA PRO A 29 8.55 -3.76 -1.11
C PRO A 29 7.35 -4.63 -0.73
N PHE A 30 7.43 -5.94 -1.01
CA PHE A 30 6.37 -6.89 -0.61
C PHE A 30 6.24 -6.99 0.91
N ALA A 31 7.37 -6.95 1.63
CA ALA A 31 7.39 -7.00 3.09
C ALA A 31 6.58 -5.85 3.71
N LEU A 32 6.70 -4.64 3.15
CA LEU A 32 5.93 -3.49 3.61
C LEU A 32 4.44 -3.66 3.35
N LEU A 33 4.05 -4.10 2.16
CA LEU A 33 2.64 -4.36 1.81
C LEU A 33 2.03 -5.42 2.72
N ASN A 34 2.72 -6.54 2.93
CA ASN A 34 2.26 -7.62 3.80
C ASN A 34 2.10 -7.14 5.25
N LYS A 35 3.03 -6.31 5.75
CA LYS A 35 2.95 -5.77 7.11
C LYS A 35 1.76 -4.82 7.30
N ILE A 36 1.44 -4.02 6.29
CA ILE A 36 0.25 -3.17 6.30
C ILE A 36 -1.03 -4.01 6.31
N ILE A 37 -1.07 -5.08 5.51
CA ILE A 37 -2.23 -5.97 5.43
C ILE A 37 -2.43 -6.78 6.72
N ALA A 38 -1.34 -7.14 7.40
CA ALA A 38 -1.39 -7.88 8.65
C ALA A 38 -1.81 -7.02 9.86
N ALA A 39 -1.71 -5.70 9.76
CA ALA A 39 -2.07 -4.77 10.81
C ALA A 39 -3.55 -4.38 10.75
N LYS A 40 -4.15 -4.04 11.88
CA LYS A 40 -5.55 -3.59 11.93
C LYS A 40 -5.64 -2.12 11.57
N ALA A 41 -6.78 -1.72 10.99
CA ALA A 41 -7.06 -0.32 10.74
C ALA A 41 -7.13 0.44 12.08
N GLY A 42 -6.26 1.43 12.24
CA GLY A 42 -6.03 2.17 13.49
C GLY A 42 -4.60 2.04 13.99
N ASP A 43 -3.95 0.91 13.68
CA ASP A 43 -2.62 0.58 14.22
C ASP A 43 -1.53 1.44 13.59
N ILE A 44 -0.45 1.65 14.35
CA ILE A 44 0.77 2.28 13.85
C ILE A 44 1.81 1.19 13.63
N ILE A 45 2.14 0.94 12.36
CA ILE A 45 3.19 -0.01 12.01
C ILE A 45 4.54 0.68 11.87
N VAL A 46 5.59 -0.04 12.23
CA VAL A 46 6.98 0.32 11.89
C VAL A 46 7.34 -0.30 10.55
N ASN A 47 7.76 0.53 9.60
CA ASN A 47 8.22 0.08 8.30
C ASN A 47 9.47 -0.80 8.45
N PRO A 48 9.44 -2.06 7.99
CA PRO A 48 10.58 -2.96 8.09
C PRO A 48 11.68 -2.64 7.06
N THR A 49 11.43 -1.69 6.15
CA THR A 49 12.35 -1.35 5.06
C THR A 49 12.91 0.05 5.22
N LYS A 50 14.06 0.30 4.58
CA LYS A 50 14.74 1.61 4.57
C LYS A 50 14.08 2.63 3.63
N VAL A 51 12.97 2.28 2.97
CA VAL A 51 12.34 3.10 1.93
C VAL A 51 10.97 3.58 2.39
N GLY A 52 10.76 4.90 2.38
CA GLY A 52 9.52 5.53 2.80
C GLY A 52 9.49 5.90 4.28
N LYS A 53 8.29 6.18 4.78
CA LYS A 53 8.06 6.60 6.17
C LYS A 53 8.40 5.47 7.13
N ARG A 54 9.04 5.80 8.27
CA ARG A 54 9.39 4.85 9.33
C ARG A 54 8.19 4.35 10.13
N ARG A 55 7.23 5.24 10.43
CA ARG A 55 5.99 4.91 11.15
C ARG A 55 4.79 5.27 10.29
N ILE A 56 3.82 4.37 10.20
CA ILE A 56 2.68 4.51 9.29
C ILE A 56 1.42 4.14 10.04
N LYS A 57 0.46 5.07 10.11
CA LYS A 57 -0.89 4.78 10.60
C LYS A 57 -1.66 4.02 9.54
N VAL A 58 -2.11 2.82 9.88
CA VAL A 58 -2.88 1.96 8.99
C VAL A 58 -4.32 2.43 9.02
N THR A 59 -4.83 2.86 7.88
CA THR A 59 -6.24 3.20 7.70
C THR A 59 -6.90 2.16 6.79
N ARG A 60 -8.22 1.99 6.86
CA ARG A 60 -8.97 1.11 5.94
C ARG A 60 -8.68 1.41 4.46
N LEU A 61 -8.46 2.68 4.13
CA LEU A 61 -8.09 3.09 2.77
C LEU A 61 -6.68 2.62 2.41
N LEU A 62 -5.71 2.77 3.31
CA LEU A 62 -4.34 2.30 3.11
C LEU A 62 -4.31 0.77 2.93
N GLU A 63 -5.02 0.05 3.78
CA GLU A 63 -5.14 -1.41 3.74
C GLU A 63 -5.67 -1.88 2.38
N ARG A 64 -6.81 -1.35 1.92
CA ARG A 64 -7.39 -1.69 0.60
C ARG A 64 -6.44 -1.42 -0.55
N ARG A 65 -5.72 -0.28 -0.51
CA ARG A 65 -4.70 0.06 -1.51
C ARG A 65 -3.51 -0.88 -1.47
N ALA A 66 -3.07 -1.28 -0.28
CA ALA A 66 -1.97 -2.24 -0.10
C ALA A 66 -2.34 -3.64 -0.62
N ILE A 67 -3.58 -4.09 -0.36
CA ILE A 67 -4.10 -5.36 -0.91
C ILE A 67 -4.08 -5.32 -2.44
N LEU A 68 -4.64 -4.27 -3.04
CA LEU A 68 -4.66 -4.11 -4.49
C LEU A 68 -3.22 -4.10 -5.06
N ALA A 69 -2.32 -3.31 -4.48
CA ALA A 69 -0.93 -3.23 -4.93
C ALA A 69 -0.21 -4.58 -4.83
N ARG A 70 -0.45 -5.34 -3.74
CA ARG A 70 0.11 -6.69 -3.58
C ARG A 70 -0.39 -7.62 -4.68
N ASN A 71 -1.68 -7.59 -4.98
CA ASN A 71 -2.29 -8.44 -6.00
C ASN A 71 -1.79 -8.09 -7.40
N LEU A 72 -1.75 -6.80 -7.76
CA LEU A 72 -1.19 -6.34 -9.04
C LEU A 72 0.28 -6.74 -9.20
N LYS A 73 1.07 -6.63 -8.12
CA LYS A 73 2.48 -7.03 -8.13
C LYS A 73 2.67 -8.55 -8.24
N LYS A 74 1.71 -9.36 -7.76
CA LYS A 74 1.70 -10.82 -7.98
C LYS A 74 1.37 -11.18 -9.43
N ILE A 75 0.44 -10.49 -10.06
CA ILE A 75 0.04 -10.73 -11.46
C ILE A 75 1.15 -10.33 -12.43
N ARG A 76 1.90 -9.26 -12.14
CA ARG A 76 3.04 -8.81 -12.97
C ARG A 76 4.29 -9.71 -12.83
N LYS A 77 4.21 -10.84 -12.14
CA LYS A 77 5.33 -11.74 -11.90
C LYS A 77 5.20 -12.93 -12.84
#